data_AF-A0A4Q2Z192-F1
#
_entry.id   AF-A0A4Q2Z192-F1
#
_cell.length_a   1.000
_cell.length_b   1.000
_cell.length_c   1.000
_cell.angle_alpha   90.00
_cell.angle_beta   90.00
_cell.angle_gamma   90.00
#
_symmetry.space_group_name_H-M   'P 1'
#
loop_
_entity.id
_entity.type
_entity.pdbx_description
1 polymer ?
#
loop_
_entity_poly.entity_id
_entity_poly.type
_entity_poly.pdbx_seq_one_letter_code
_entity_poly.pdbx_strand_id
1 'polypeptide(L)'
;RMWELHPDAMRVALAQHDRLLREAFEAQDGYIFKTAGDAFCVAFDTASAAFIGALEAQRALHTANWDGVGELKVRMALHTGAAEYREGDYFGQSLNRVSRILSSAHGGQVLLSLATQQLVRDYLPEGVQLRHLGEHQLRDLSRPEHLFQLVATDLPSSFPALRSLESVPNNLPVQLTSFVGREREMAEVKRLLASTRLLTLTGMGGTGKTRLSLQVAADLGERFEDGVWLVEFATVDDASLVVETVARALDLRQEADRPLQVTLTGFLRNKQLLLILDNCEHLITACARLAEALLRSCPQLRILASSREPLGIAGETAWPLPPLSLPDHWRELTGGPDAIERLTQYEAVRLFIERATIARPAFQVSNDNVHLVAQICWRLDGIALAIELAAARIRVLTLQQIVERLDDRFHLLTTGSRTAVPRQQTLRALIDWSYDLLTEP
;
A
#
# COMPACT_ATOMS: atom_id res chain seq x y z
N ARG A 1 4.01 18.25 13.32
CA ARG A 1 3.29 19.34 14.03
C ARG A 1 3.94 19.74 15.36
N MET A 2 3.97 18.93 16.43
CA MET A 2 4.62 19.34 17.70
C MET A 2 6.15 19.41 17.63
N TRP A 3 6.78 18.50 16.88
CA TRP A 3 8.24 18.53 16.61
C TRP A 3 8.70 19.80 15.88
N GLU A 4 7.82 20.39 15.07
CA GLU A 4 8.11 21.61 14.30
C GLU A 4 7.86 22.89 15.11
N LEU A 5 6.98 22.82 16.12
CA LEU A 5 6.62 23.97 16.96
C LEU A 5 7.49 24.08 18.22
N HIS A 6 7.86 22.94 18.83
CA HIS A 6 8.61 22.89 20.11
C HIS A 6 9.63 21.74 20.15
N PRO A 7 10.70 21.76 19.32
CA PRO A 7 11.65 20.66 19.17
C PRO A 7 12.40 20.31 20.46
N ASP A 8 12.76 21.30 21.29
CA ASP A 8 13.49 21.07 22.53
C ASP A 8 12.63 20.41 23.61
N ALA A 9 11.40 20.90 23.79
CA ALA A 9 10.44 20.30 24.73
C ALA A 9 10.08 18.86 24.32
N MET A 10 9.93 18.61 23.02
CA MET A 10 9.61 17.29 22.49
C MET A 10 10.76 16.29 22.65
N ARG A 11 12.01 16.74 22.55
CA ARG A 11 13.19 15.91 22.83
C ARG A 11 13.28 15.48 24.29
N VAL A 12 12.97 16.39 25.22
CA VAL A 12 12.90 16.06 26.67
C VAL A 12 11.74 15.09 26.95
N ALA A 13 10.58 15.35 26.36
CA ALA A 13 9.41 14.48 26.50
C ALA A 13 9.69 13.07 25.94
N LEU A 14 10.32 12.92 24.77
CA LEU A 14 10.69 11.59 24.25
C LEU A 14 11.71 10.87 25.16
N ALA A 15 12.69 11.57 25.72
CA ALA A 15 13.63 10.96 26.66
C ALA A 15 12.94 10.47 27.95
N GLN A 16 11.91 11.18 28.41
CA GLN A 16 11.08 10.75 29.53
C GLN A 16 10.17 9.58 29.17
N HIS A 17 9.54 9.62 28.00
CA HIS A 17 8.77 8.51 27.44
C HIS A 17 9.58 7.22 27.40
N ASP A 18 10.78 7.26 26.79
CA ASP A 18 11.63 6.08 26.64
C ASP A 18 12.04 5.51 28.00
N ARG A 19 12.30 6.38 28.98
CA ARG A 19 12.65 5.97 30.34
C ARG A 19 11.49 5.26 31.03
N LEU A 20 10.29 5.85 31.02
CA LEU A 20 9.10 5.28 31.66
C LEU A 20 8.74 3.92 31.07
N LEU A 21 8.83 3.78 29.74
CA LEU A 21 8.59 2.51 29.07
C LEU A 21 9.64 1.45 29.46
N ARG A 22 10.92 1.80 29.46
CA ARG A 22 11.99 0.88 29.86
C ARG A 22 11.82 0.42 31.30
N GLU A 23 11.59 1.34 32.23
CA GLU A 23 11.39 1.04 33.65
C GLU A 23 10.20 0.09 33.85
N ALA A 24 9.06 0.36 33.20
CA ALA A 24 7.87 -0.49 33.32
C ALA A 24 8.07 -1.90 32.74
N PHE A 25 8.76 -2.02 31.61
CA PHE A 25 8.98 -3.31 30.96
C PHE A 25 10.09 -4.13 31.64
N GLU A 26 11.21 -3.51 32.00
CA GLU A 26 12.32 -4.17 32.69
C GLU A 26 11.92 -4.61 34.10
N ALA A 27 11.03 -3.88 34.79
CA ALA A 27 10.47 -4.30 36.08
C ALA A 27 9.63 -5.60 36.00
N GLN A 28 9.23 -6.02 34.80
CA GLN A 28 8.53 -7.28 34.53
C GLN A 28 9.40 -8.24 33.72
N ASP A 29 10.73 -8.12 33.83
CA ASP A 29 11.72 -8.95 33.12
C ASP A 29 11.55 -8.94 31.59
N GLY A 30 11.04 -7.82 31.04
CA GLY A 30 10.86 -7.62 29.61
C GLY A 30 12.18 -7.39 28.87
N TYR A 31 12.45 -8.19 27.84
CA TYR A 31 13.60 -8.04 26.97
C TYR A 31 13.28 -7.13 25.77
N ILE A 32 13.79 -5.89 25.81
CA ILE A 32 13.63 -4.90 24.74
C ILE A 32 14.66 -5.18 23.64
N PHE A 33 14.25 -5.91 22.62
CA PHE A 33 15.15 -6.35 21.55
C PHE A 33 15.25 -5.36 20.38
N LYS A 34 14.29 -4.44 20.24
CA LYS A 34 14.28 -3.46 19.15
C LYS A 34 13.57 -2.17 19.53
N THR A 35 14.17 -1.05 19.13
CA THR A 35 13.56 0.28 19.16
C THR A 35 13.65 0.93 17.79
N ALA A 36 12.53 1.42 17.26
CA ALA A 36 12.46 2.05 15.94
C ALA A 36 11.74 3.41 16.03
N GLY A 37 12.52 4.49 16.10
CA GLY A 37 11.98 5.80 16.47
C GLY A 37 11.53 5.79 17.93
N ASP A 38 10.26 6.06 18.18
CA ASP A 38 9.59 6.00 19.47
C ASP A 38 8.89 4.65 19.76
N ALA A 39 8.97 3.68 18.84
CA ALA A 39 8.36 2.37 19.01
C ALA A 39 9.29 1.38 19.72
N PHE A 40 8.72 0.60 20.64
CA PHE A 40 9.38 -0.46 21.40
C PHE A 40 8.86 -1.84 20.96
N CYS A 41 9.76 -2.79 20.76
CA CYS A 41 9.43 -4.21 20.65
C CYS A 41 10.07 -4.95 21.84
N VAL A 42 9.22 -5.63 22.61
CA VAL A 42 9.59 -6.24 23.89
C VAL A 42 9.08 -7.67 23.92
N ALA A 43 9.96 -8.59 24.31
CA ALA A 43 9.63 -9.98 24.56
C ALA A 43 9.54 -10.24 26.07
N PHE A 44 8.60 -11.09 26.47
CA PHE A 44 8.41 -11.49 27.87
C PHE A 44 8.28 -13.01 27.93
N ASP A 45 8.78 -13.60 29.01
CA ASP A 45 8.68 -15.05 29.25
C ASP A 45 7.24 -15.50 29.50
N THR A 46 6.37 -14.59 29.97
CA THR A 46 4.96 -14.91 30.25
C THR A 46 4.01 -13.82 29.75
N ALA A 47 2.79 -14.23 29.37
CA ALA A 47 1.73 -13.31 28.97
C ALA A 47 1.32 -12.38 30.12
N SER A 48 1.38 -12.85 31.38
CA SER A 48 1.07 -12.06 32.57
C SER A 48 2.09 -10.95 32.79
N ALA A 49 3.40 -11.23 32.66
CA ALA A 49 4.45 -10.20 32.73
C ALA A 49 4.27 -9.12 31.66
N ALA A 50 3.98 -9.53 30.41
CA ALA A 50 3.68 -8.59 29.32
C ALA A 50 2.44 -7.73 29.61
N PHE A 51 1.41 -8.32 30.21
CA PHE A 51 0.19 -7.63 30.59
C PHE A 51 0.41 -6.59 31.69
N ILE A 52 1.11 -6.96 32.77
CA ILE A 52 1.46 -6.04 33.86
C ILE A 52 2.39 -4.94 33.35
N GLY A 53 3.39 -5.27 32.53
CA GLY A 53 4.30 -4.29 31.94
C GLY A 53 3.56 -3.25 31.10
N ALA A 54 2.59 -3.67 30.27
CA ALA A 54 1.76 -2.74 29.50
C ALA A 54 0.83 -1.88 30.37
N LEU A 55 0.25 -2.46 31.43
CA LEU A 55 -0.59 -1.74 32.39
C LEU A 55 0.20 -0.64 33.11
N GLU A 56 1.35 -0.99 33.68
CA GLU A 56 2.19 -0.05 34.42
C GLU A 56 2.80 1.00 33.50
N ALA A 57 3.16 0.64 32.27
CA ALA A 57 3.60 1.60 31.27
C ALA A 57 2.51 2.64 30.93
N GLN A 58 1.25 2.22 30.74
CA GLN A 58 0.15 3.18 30.51
C GLN A 58 -0.11 4.07 31.72
N ARG A 59 -0.05 3.52 32.94
CA ARG A 59 -0.19 4.30 34.19
C ARG A 59 0.91 5.34 34.34
N ALA A 60 2.15 4.95 34.09
CA ALA A 60 3.31 5.83 34.13
C ALA A 60 3.18 6.98 33.11
N LEU A 61 2.75 6.67 31.87
CA LEU A 61 2.54 7.66 30.83
C LEU A 61 1.36 8.61 31.12
N HIS A 62 0.27 8.08 31.70
CA HIS A 62 -0.92 8.86 32.01
C HIS A 62 -0.71 9.83 33.19
N THR A 63 0.11 9.43 34.17
CA THR A 63 0.42 10.25 35.35
C THR A 63 1.62 11.18 35.15
N ALA A 64 2.43 10.96 34.11
CA ALA A 64 3.60 11.78 33.80
C ALA A 64 3.21 13.23 33.46
N ASN A 65 4.00 14.17 33.99
CA ASN A 65 3.97 15.55 33.54
C ASN A 65 4.87 15.70 32.30
N TRP A 66 4.35 16.32 31.24
CA TRP A 66 4.98 16.47 29.92
C TRP A 66 5.36 17.92 29.57
N ASP A 67 5.46 18.80 30.58
CA ASP A 67 6.06 20.15 30.50
C ASP A 67 5.69 20.96 29.24
N GLY A 68 4.38 21.12 29.00
CA GLY A 68 3.85 22.01 27.95
C GLY A 68 3.67 21.37 26.56
N VAL A 69 4.07 20.11 26.38
CA VAL A 69 3.85 19.36 25.12
C VAL A 69 2.43 18.77 25.04
N GLY A 70 1.67 18.80 26.14
CA GLY A 70 0.38 18.13 26.27
C GLY A 70 0.55 16.64 26.60
N GLU A 71 -0.49 15.84 26.39
CA GLU A 71 -0.45 14.41 26.71
C GLU A 71 0.24 13.61 25.59
N LEU A 72 1.25 12.78 25.94
CA LEU A 72 1.81 11.78 25.02
C LEU A 72 1.04 10.47 25.13
N LYS A 73 0.25 10.18 24.09
CA LYS A 73 -0.60 8.99 24.04
C LYS A 73 0.09 7.86 23.29
N VAL A 74 0.44 6.79 24.00
CA VAL A 74 1.06 5.58 23.43
C VAL A 74 0.01 4.50 23.24
N ARG A 75 0.03 3.85 22.08
CA ARG A 75 -0.77 2.65 21.82
C ARG A 75 0.07 1.41 22.03
N MET A 76 -0.52 0.34 22.56
CA MET A 76 0.18 -0.92 22.85
C MET A 76 -0.63 -2.12 22.37
N ALA A 77 0.05 -3.20 22.03
CA ALA A 77 -0.57 -4.46 21.65
C ALA A 77 0.21 -5.64 22.22
N LEU A 78 -0.51 -6.67 22.67
CA LEU A 78 0.03 -7.88 23.24
C LEU A 78 -0.43 -9.11 22.45
N HIS A 79 0.51 -9.94 22.04
CA HIS A 79 0.24 -11.21 21.37
C HIS A 79 1.16 -12.30 21.88
N THR A 80 0.62 -13.51 22.06
CA THR A 80 1.37 -14.70 22.45
C THR A 80 1.39 -15.69 21.29
N GLY A 81 2.58 -16.14 20.91
CA GLY A 81 2.77 -17.17 19.89
C GLY A 81 4.24 -17.51 19.68
N ALA A 82 4.51 -18.44 18.76
CA ALA A 82 5.86 -18.87 18.47
C ALA A 82 6.66 -17.78 17.73
N ALA A 83 7.87 -17.53 18.18
CA ALA A 83 8.83 -16.64 17.54
C ALA A 83 10.20 -17.32 17.43
N GLU A 84 10.92 -17.00 16.38
CA GLU A 84 12.29 -17.47 16.16
C GLU A 84 13.27 -16.42 16.68
N TYR A 85 14.14 -16.83 17.61
CA TYR A 85 15.21 -15.97 18.12
C TYR A 85 16.48 -16.13 17.27
N ARG A 86 17.03 -15.03 16.78
CA ARG A 86 18.29 -14.99 16.01
C ARG A 86 19.07 -13.73 16.35
N GLU A 87 20.30 -13.91 16.83
CA GLU A 87 21.27 -12.83 17.06
C GLU A 87 20.73 -11.63 17.87
N GLY A 88 19.92 -11.87 18.90
CA GLY A 88 19.38 -10.81 19.75
C GLY A 88 18.06 -10.22 19.29
N ASP A 89 17.54 -10.62 18.12
CA ASP A 89 16.26 -10.19 17.55
C ASP A 89 15.27 -11.37 17.44
N TYR A 90 13.98 -11.06 17.31
CA TYR A 90 12.91 -12.04 17.13
C TYR A 90 12.25 -11.89 15.76
N PHE A 91 11.89 -13.01 15.15
CA PHE A 91 11.24 -13.07 13.85
C PHE A 91 10.05 -14.04 13.87
N GLY A 92 9.18 -13.91 12.86
CA GLY A 92 8.10 -14.86 12.61
C GLY A 92 6.72 -14.22 12.61
N GLN A 93 5.71 -15.07 12.45
CA GLN A 93 4.32 -14.62 12.26
C GLN A 93 3.76 -13.89 13.48
N SER A 94 4.23 -14.18 14.69
CA SER A 94 3.79 -13.50 15.91
C SER A 94 4.16 -12.02 15.94
N LEU A 95 5.31 -11.62 15.39
CA LEU A 95 5.68 -10.20 15.27
C LEU A 95 4.79 -9.47 14.27
N ASN A 96 4.51 -10.11 13.13
CA ASN A 96 3.58 -9.55 12.15
C ASN A 96 2.19 -9.38 12.78
N ARG A 97 1.70 -10.39 13.49
CA ARG A 97 0.38 -10.36 14.13
C ARG A 97 0.29 -9.26 15.19
N VAL A 98 1.25 -9.14 16.11
CA VAL A 98 1.22 -8.08 17.13
C VAL A 98 1.30 -6.68 16.52
N SER A 99 2.09 -6.51 15.45
CA SER A 99 2.17 -5.26 14.70
C SER A 99 0.82 -4.88 14.06
N ARG A 100 0.07 -5.85 13.54
CA ARG A 100 -1.27 -5.63 12.96
C ARG A 100 -2.32 -5.34 14.02
N ILE A 101 -2.21 -5.91 15.21
CA ILE A 101 -3.06 -5.54 16.35
C ILE A 101 -2.73 -4.11 16.78
N LEU A 102 -1.44 -3.77 16.90
CA LEU A 102 -0.98 -2.42 17.27
C LEU A 102 -1.49 -1.34 16.31
N SER A 103 -1.49 -1.60 15.00
CA SER A 103 -1.98 -0.63 14.02
C SER A 103 -3.48 -0.31 14.17
N SER A 104 -4.26 -1.26 14.70
CA SER A 104 -5.70 -1.07 14.97
C SER A 104 -6.01 -0.23 16.22
N ALA A 105 -5.04 -0.06 17.12
CA ALA A 105 -5.20 0.62 18.41
C ALA A 105 -5.07 2.15 18.31
N HIS A 106 -5.75 2.84 19.23
CA HIS A 106 -5.66 4.29 19.43
C HIS A 106 -4.68 4.64 20.56
N GLY A 107 -4.18 5.89 20.60
CA GLY A 107 -3.28 6.34 21.66
C GLY A 107 -3.95 6.24 23.05
N GLY A 108 -3.24 5.66 24.02
CA GLY A 108 -3.72 5.31 25.37
C GLY A 108 -4.38 3.93 25.46
N GLN A 109 -4.54 3.21 24.34
CA GLN A 109 -5.22 1.92 24.29
C GLN A 109 -4.21 0.77 24.32
N VAL A 110 -4.53 -0.28 25.08
CA VAL A 110 -3.82 -1.56 25.07
C VAL A 110 -4.74 -2.65 24.54
N LEU A 111 -4.33 -3.30 23.44
CA LEU A 111 -5.07 -4.39 22.82
C LEU A 111 -4.39 -5.74 23.02
N LEU A 112 -5.18 -6.79 23.12
CA LEU A 112 -4.72 -8.16 23.28
C LEU A 112 -5.35 -9.06 22.22
N SER A 113 -4.54 -9.99 21.69
CA SER A 113 -5.04 -11.16 20.96
C SER A 113 -5.79 -12.13 21.87
N LEU A 114 -6.59 -13.03 21.28
CA LEU A 114 -7.26 -14.10 22.02
C LEU A 114 -6.26 -14.98 22.79
N ALA A 115 -5.12 -15.33 22.17
CA ALA A 115 -4.12 -16.19 22.78
C ALA A 115 -3.56 -15.57 24.08
N THR A 116 -3.25 -14.27 24.06
CA THR A 116 -2.81 -13.56 25.27
C THR A 116 -3.92 -13.50 26.30
N GLN A 117 -5.15 -13.15 25.88
CA GLN A 117 -6.30 -13.03 26.76
C GLN A 117 -6.56 -14.33 27.54
N GLN A 118 -6.49 -15.49 26.85
CA GLN A 118 -6.72 -16.80 27.48
C GLN A 118 -5.72 -17.12 28.58
N LEU A 119 -4.48 -16.64 28.46
CA LEU A 119 -3.42 -16.89 29.44
C LEU A 119 -3.48 -15.96 30.65
N VAL A 120 -4.06 -14.76 30.51
CA VAL A 120 -4.07 -13.75 31.60
C VAL A 120 -5.40 -13.63 32.32
N ARG A 121 -6.50 -14.15 31.76
CA ARG A 121 -7.87 -13.94 32.27
C ARG A 121 -8.08 -14.34 33.74
N ASP A 122 -7.30 -15.29 34.23
CA ASP A 122 -7.41 -15.85 35.59
C ASP A 122 -6.47 -15.14 36.59
N TYR A 123 -5.66 -14.18 36.13
CA TYR A 123 -4.61 -13.50 36.91
C TYR A 123 -4.67 -11.97 36.77
N LEU A 124 -5.86 -11.41 36.54
CA LEU A 124 -6.02 -9.96 36.41
C LEU A 124 -5.87 -9.26 37.77
N PRO A 125 -5.10 -8.15 37.86
CA PRO A 125 -5.03 -7.33 39.07
C PRO A 125 -6.39 -6.75 39.47
N GLU A 126 -6.51 -6.37 40.74
CA GLU A 126 -7.70 -5.70 41.24
C GLU A 126 -7.97 -4.39 40.47
N GLY A 127 -9.23 -4.15 40.10
CA GLY A 127 -9.62 -2.98 39.31
C GLY A 127 -9.31 -3.07 37.81
N VAL A 128 -8.81 -4.22 37.32
CA VAL A 128 -8.49 -4.45 35.90
C VAL A 128 -9.40 -5.49 35.29
N GLN A 129 -9.89 -5.22 34.09
CA GLN A 129 -10.77 -6.09 33.32
C GLN A 129 -10.34 -6.16 31.85
N LEU A 130 -10.85 -7.16 31.14
CA LEU A 130 -10.70 -7.29 29.70
C LEU A 130 -12.06 -7.14 29.02
N ARG A 131 -12.21 -6.11 28.18
CA ARG A 131 -13.41 -5.91 27.38
C ARG A 131 -13.23 -6.57 26.02
N HIS A 132 -14.14 -7.47 25.66
CA HIS A 132 -14.17 -8.05 24.31
C HIS A 132 -14.64 -7.01 23.29
N LEU A 133 -13.89 -6.86 22.20
CA LEU A 133 -14.19 -5.90 21.13
C LEU A 133 -14.71 -6.59 19.85
N GLY A 134 -14.93 -7.90 19.87
CA GLY A 134 -15.39 -8.67 18.71
C GLY A 134 -14.26 -9.26 17.85
N GLU A 135 -14.64 -9.80 16.71
CA GLU A 135 -13.73 -10.28 15.66
C GLU A 135 -13.38 -9.14 14.69
N HIS A 136 -12.11 -9.03 14.32
CA HIS A 136 -11.61 -8.01 13.41
C HIS A 136 -10.74 -8.65 12.33
N GLN A 137 -11.03 -8.35 11.06
CA GLN A 137 -10.14 -8.69 9.96
C GLN A 137 -8.98 -7.70 9.92
N LEU A 138 -7.78 -8.17 10.27
CA LEU A 138 -6.56 -7.37 10.26
C LEU A 138 -5.76 -7.63 8.97
N ARG A 139 -5.06 -6.61 8.48
CA ARG A 139 -4.29 -6.65 7.23
C ARG A 139 -3.28 -7.80 7.22
N ASP A 140 -3.20 -8.52 6.09
CA ASP A 140 -2.29 -9.64 5.82
C ASP A 140 -2.44 -10.86 6.76
N LEU A 141 -3.50 -10.92 7.59
CA LEU A 141 -3.86 -12.13 8.33
C LEU A 141 -4.93 -12.91 7.57
N SER A 142 -4.72 -14.22 7.43
CA SER A 142 -5.66 -15.11 6.73
C SER A 142 -6.94 -15.43 7.52
N ARG A 143 -6.99 -15.09 8.82
CA ARG A 143 -8.14 -15.33 9.70
C ARG A 143 -8.43 -14.08 10.54
N PRO A 144 -9.72 -13.80 10.83
CA PRO A 144 -10.10 -12.77 11.80
C PRO A 144 -9.45 -13.01 13.15
N GLU A 145 -9.16 -11.93 13.87
CA GLU A 145 -8.62 -11.96 15.23
C GLU A 145 -9.67 -11.47 16.22
N HIS A 146 -9.89 -12.18 17.32
CA HIS A 146 -10.65 -11.61 18.43
C HIS A 146 -9.76 -10.66 19.23
N LEU A 147 -10.23 -9.43 19.38
CA LEU A 147 -9.50 -8.39 20.09
C LEU A 147 -10.15 -8.08 21.43
N PHE A 148 -9.30 -7.86 22.43
CA PHE A 148 -9.70 -7.46 23.77
C PHE A 148 -8.96 -6.19 24.15
N GLN A 149 -9.64 -5.31 24.88
CA GLN A 149 -9.04 -4.11 25.44
C GLN A 149 -8.82 -4.29 26.94
N LEU A 150 -7.63 -3.90 27.40
CA LEU A 150 -7.36 -3.69 28.81
C LEU A 150 -8.16 -2.49 29.32
N VAL A 151 -8.95 -2.70 30.38
CA VAL A 151 -9.71 -1.65 31.06
C VAL A 151 -9.27 -1.62 32.52
N ALA A 152 -8.66 -0.52 32.95
CA ALA A 152 -8.34 -0.26 34.35
C ALA A 152 -9.14 0.95 34.83
N THR A 153 -9.49 0.98 36.12
CA THR A 153 -10.30 2.07 36.71
C THR A 153 -9.61 3.44 36.66
N ASP A 154 -8.29 3.44 36.60
CA ASP A 154 -7.41 4.62 36.64
C ASP A 154 -6.88 5.02 35.25
N LEU A 155 -7.37 4.40 34.17
CA LEU A 155 -6.97 4.69 32.79
C LEU A 155 -8.19 5.01 31.91
N PRO A 156 -8.01 5.77 30.81
CA PRO A 156 -9.05 5.95 29.80
C PRO A 156 -9.55 4.59 29.27
N SER A 157 -10.87 4.40 29.25
CA SER A 157 -11.50 3.14 28.85
C SER A 157 -12.45 3.27 27.66
N SER A 158 -12.70 4.49 27.18
CA SER A 158 -13.54 4.79 26.02
C SER A 158 -12.66 5.26 24.87
N PHE A 159 -12.63 4.47 23.80
CA PHE A 159 -11.91 4.78 22.57
C PHE A 159 -12.87 4.69 21.38
N PRO A 160 -12.57 5.34 20.25
CA PRO A 160 -13.28 5.10 19.00
C PRO A 160 -13.23 3.62 18.60
N ALA A 161 -14.08 3.21 17.66
CA ALA A 161 -14.01 1.87 17.07
C ALA A 161 -12.60 1.56 16.56
N LEU A 162 -12.19 0.29 16.64
CA LEU A 162 -10.86 -0.13 16.22
C LEU A 162 -10.61 0.19 14.75
N ARG A 163 -9.35 0.47 14.43
CA ARG A 163 -8.92 0.70 13.04
C ARG A 163 -8.72 -0.65 12.34
N SER A 164 -9.82 -1.35 12.02
CA SER A 164 -9.80 -2.58 11.23
C SER A 164 -9.84 -2.24 9.73
N LEU A 165 -9.59 -3.22 8.84
CA LEU A 165 -9.74 -3.02 7.39
C LEU A 165 -11.15 -2.52 7.00
N GLU A 166 -12.13 -2.68 7.88
CA GLU A 166 -13.51 -2.22 7.70
C GLU A 166 -13.76 -0.77 8.19
N SER A 167 -12.80 -0.12 8.86
CA SER A 167 -13.03 1.18 9.53
C SER A 167 -12.55 2.41 8.76
N VAL A 168 -11.75 2.27 7.71
CA VAL A 168 -11.34 3.39 6.84
C VAL A 168 -12.16 3.31 5.56
N PRO A 169 -13.13 4.21 5.34
CA PRO A 169 -14.02 4.16 4.18
C PRO A 169 -13.21 4.09 2.88
N ASN A 170 -13.40 3.04 2.09
CA ASN A 170 -12.76 2.92 0.80
C ASN A 170 -13.58 2.03 -0.13
N ASN A 171 -13.32 2.16 -1.43
CA ASN A 171 -13.90 1.32 -2.49
C ASN A 171 -12.78 0.66 -3.33
N LEU A 172 -11.59 0.47 -2.75
CA LEU A 172 -10.46 -0.08 -3.49
C LEU A 172 -10.69 -1.57 -3.79
N PRO A 173 -10.51 -2.02 -5.05
CA PRO A 173 -10.71 -3.41 -5.40
C PRO A 173 -9.63 -4.31 -4.78
N VAL A 174 -10.04 -5.50 -4.32
CA VAL A 174 -9.11 -6.53 -3.84
C VAL A 174 -8.21 -6.97 -4.99
N GLN A 175 -6.91 -6.84 -4.80
CA GLN A 175 -5.92 -7.23 -5.81
C GLN A 175 -5.73 -8.76 -5.77
N LEU A 176 -6.22 -9.46 -6.80
CA LEU A 176 -6.16 -10.93 -6.92
C LEU A 176 -4.77 -11.49 -7.24
N THR A 177 -3.83 -10.61 -7.57
CA THR A 177 -2.46 -10.98 -7.92
C THR A 177 -1.48 -10.07 -7.20
N SER A 178 -0.35 -10.63 -6.79
CA SER A 178 0.75 -9.90 -6.15
C SER A 178 1.21 -8.71 -7.00
N PHE A 179 1.63 -7.67 -6.29
CA PHE A 179 2.25 -6.48 -6.86
C PHE A 179 3.77 -6.67 -6.85
N VAL A 180 4.38 -6.67 -8.03
CA VAL A 180 5.79 -7.04 -8.21
C VAL A 180 6.64 -5.81 -8.48
N GLY A 181 7.68 -5.63 -7.67
CA GLY A 181 8.61 -4.53 -7.81
C GLY A 181 8.01 -3.19 -7.43
N ARG A 182 8.56 -2.13 -8.00
CA ARG A 182 8.15 -0.73 -7.85
C ARG A 182 8.35 -0.16 -6.45
N GLU A 183 9.24 -0.76 -5.64
CA GLU A 183 9.46 -0.32 -4.27
C GLU A 183 9.97 1.13 -4.21
N ARG A 184 10.80 1.53 -5.18
CA ARG A 184 11.32 2.91 -5.32
C ARG A 184 10.23 3.87 -5.77
N GLU A 185 9.47 3.52 -6.79
CA GLU A 185 8.38 4.32 -7.33
C GLU A 185 7.27 4.52 -6.29
N MET A 186 6.93 3.48 -5.53
CA MET A 186 5.98 3.58 -4.42
C MET A 186 6.46 4.55 -3.34
N ALA A 187 7.72 4.46 -2.93
CA ALA A 187 8.30 5.36 -1.94
C ALA A 187 8.25 6.81 -2.43
N GLU A 188 8.58 7.04 -3.71
CA GLU A 188 8.58 8.37 -4.32
C GLU A 188 7.17 8.94 -4.45
N VAL A 189 6.20 8.17 -4.94
CA VAL A 189 4.80 8.62 -5.03
C VAL A 189 4.25 8.96 -3.63
N LYS A 190 4.53 8.14 -2.61
CA LYS A 190 4.14 8.43 -1.21
C LYS A 190 4.79 9.70 -0.68
N ARG A 191 6.06 9.94 -1.02
CA ARG A 191 6.80 11.16 -0.64
C ARG A 191 6.19 12.39 -1.31
N LEU A 192 5.91 12.33 -2.61
CA LEU A 192 5.29 13.40 -3.36
C LEU A 192 3.91 13.74 -2.81
N LEU A 193 3.04 12.73 -2.60
CA LEU A 193 1.71 12.90 -2.01
C LEU A 193 1.73 13.50 -0.59
N ALA A 194 2.83 13.36 0.17
CA ALA A 194 2.94 14.02 1.46
C ALA A 194 3.06 15.55 1.31
N SER A 195 3.74 16.01 0.25
CA SER A 195 4.07 17.42 -0.01
C SER A 195 3.16 18.12 -1.02
N THR A 196 2.41 17.39 -1.83
CA THR A 196 1.56 17.93 -2.90
C THR A 196 0.10 17.55 -2.68
N ARG A 197 -0.82 18.34 -3.26
CA ARG A 197 -2.26 18.06 -3.19
C ARG A 197 -2.82 17.47 -4.49
N LEU A 198 -2.10 17.60 -5.59
CA LEU A 198 -2.39 16.93 -6.85
C LEU A 198 -1.12 16.29 -7.38
N LEU A 199 -1.13 14.97 -7.47
CA LEU A 199 -0.11 14.18 -8.13
C LEU A 199 -0.75 13.45 -9.32
N THR A 200 -0.20 13.62 -10.51
CA THR A 200 -0.64 12.90 -11.70
C THR A 200 0.45 11.94 -12.13
N LEU A 201 0.17 10.64 -12.06
CA LEU A 201 1.01 9.61 -12.67
C LEU A 201 0.79 9.68 -14.18
N THR A 202 1.85 10.05 -14.91
CA THR A 202 1.84 10.08 -16.36
C THR A 202 2.59 8.89 -16.93
N GLY A 203 2.28 8.50 -18.16
CA GLY A 203 2.97 7.42 -18.83
C GLY A 203 2.10 6.68 -19.82
N MET A 204 2.73 5.85 -20.63
CA MET A 204 2.05 5.10 -21.68
C MET A 204 1.02 4.11 -21.11
N GLY A 205 0.13 3.62 -21.97
CA GLY A 205 -0.76 2.51 -21.60
C GLY A 205 0.06 1.29 -21.15
N GLY A 206 -0.46 0.52 -20.19
CA GLY A 206 0.17 -0.74 -19.77
C GLY A 206 1.44 -0.64 -18.91
N THR A 207 1.90 0.55 -18.51
CA THR A 207 3.06 0.70 -17.60
C THR A 207 2.75 0.37 -16.13
N GLY A 208 1.46 0.26 -15.77
CA GLY A 208 1.01 -0.09 -14.43
C GLY A 208 0.57 1.10 -13.56
N LYS A 209 0.22 2.26 -14.15
CA LYS A 209 -0.23 3.45 -13.40
C LYS A 209 -1.39 3.13 -12.44
N THR A 210 -2.46 2.51 -12.91
CA THR A 210 -3.62 2.11 -12.10
C THR A 210 -3.19 1.20 -10.94
N ARG A 211 -2.42 0.14 -11.22
CA ARG A 211 -1.93 -0.79 -10.19
C ARG A 211 -1.05 -0.09 -9.14
N LEU A 212 -0.15 0.81 -9.56
CA LEU A 212 0.67 1.60 -8.64
C LEU A 212 -0.18 2.54 -7.79
N SER A 213 -1.15 3.24 -8.39
CA SER A 213 -2.07 4.12 -7.66
C SER A 213 -2.83 3.37 -6.58
N LEU A 214 -3.38 2.20 -6.90
CA LEU A 214 -4.12 1.37 -5.96
C LEU A 214 -3.23 0.85 -4.82
N GLN A 215 -2.02 0.41 -5.14
CA GLN A 215 -1.08 -0.07 -4.13
C GLN A 215 -0.64 1.05 -3.18
N VAL A 216 -0.34 2.24 -3.72
CA VAL A 216 0.02 3.40 -2.92
C VAL A 216 -1.16 3.85 -2.05
N ALA A 217 -2.36 3.89 -2.61
CA ALA A 217 -3.59 4.21 -1.91
C ALA A 217 -3.87 3.26 -0.74
N ALA A 218 -3.75 1.95 -0.97
CA ALA A 218 -3.91 0.94 0.08
C ALA A 218 -2.90 1.13 1.22
N ASP A 219 -1.64 1.50 0.90
CA ASP A 219 -0.62 1.76 1.92
C ASP A 219 -0.79 3.08 2.66
N LEU A 220 -1.45 4.06 2.05
CA LEU A 220 -1.70 5.36 2.65
C LEU A 220 -3.06 5.47 3.35
N GLY A 221 -3.92 4.45 3.27
CA GLY A 221 -5.30 4.48 3.75
C GLY A 221 -5.44 5.06 5.16
N GLU A 222 -4.61 4.63 6.10
CA GLU A 222 -4.64 5.09 7.49
C GLU A 222 -4.28 6.58 7.69
N ARG A 223 -3.68 7.24 6.69
CA ARG A 223 -3.34 8.68 6.74
C ARG A 223 -4.50 9.58 6.36
N PHE A 224 -5.58 9.03 5.84
CA PHE A 224 -6.76 9.78 5.40
C PHE A 224 -7.95 9.36 6.26
N GLU A 225 -8.33 10.21 7.22
CA GLU A 225 -9.40 9.91 8.20
C GLU A 225 -10.75 9.67 7.51
N ASP A 226 -11.00 10.35 6.40
CA ASP A 226 -12.19 10.16 5.57
C ASP A 226 -11.98 9.14 4.43
N GLY A 227 -10.82 8.49 4.43
CA GLY A 227 -10.51 7.33 3.62
C GLY A 227 -10.01 7.63 2.21
N VAL A 228 -10.06 6.58 1.36
CA VAL A 228 -9.47 6.59 0.02
C VAL A 228 -10.47 6.06 -1.01
N TRP A 229 -10.68 6.84 -2.06
CA TRP A 229 -11.78 6.60 -3.00
C TRP A 229 -11.26 6.58 -4.43
N LEU A 230 -11.51 5.47 -5.12
CA LEU A 230 -11.25 5.26 -6.53
C LEU A 230 -12.42 5.73 -7.38
N VAL A 231 -12.10 6.51 -8.40
CA VAL A 231 -13.01 6.91 -9.47
C VAL A 231 -12.40 6.46 -10.79
N GLU A 232 -13.04 5.49 -11.44
CA GLU A 232 -12.60 4.96 -12.72
C GLU A 232 -13.33 5.65 -13.87
N PHE A 233 -12.58 6.27 -14.77
CA PHE A 233 -13.15 6.92 -15.96
C PHE A 233 -13.09 6.05 -17.21
N ALA A 234 -12.51 4.85 -17.16
CA ALA A 234 -12.25 4.03 -18.36
C ALA A 234 -13.48 3.74 -19.25
N THR A 235 -14.70 3.78 -18.71
CA THR A 235 -15.96 3.56 -19.42
C THR A 235 -16.81 4.82 -19.58
N VAL A 236 -16.24 6.01 -19.34
CA VAL A 236 -16.99 7.28 -19.34
C VAL A 236 -16.64 8.06 -20.61
N ASP A 237 -17.52 8.03 -21.60
CA ASP A 237 -17.26 8.73 -22.87
C ASP A 237 -17.69 10.21 -22.85
N ASP A 238 -18.68 10.55 -22.04
CA ASP A 238 -19.21 11.91 -21.93
C ASP A 238 -18.56 12.68 -20.76
N ALA A 239 -17.84 13.75 -21.11
CA ALA A 239 -17.20 14.67 -20.17
C ALA A 239 -18.18 15.33 -19.17
N SER A 240 -19.48 15.42 -19.51
CA SER A 240 -20.50 15.94 -18.61
C SER A 240 -20.73 15.05 -17.38
N LEU A 241 -20.43 13.74 -17.50
CA LEU A 241 -20.64 12.74 -16.45
C LEU A 241 -19.49 12.64 -15.44
N VAL A 242 -18.42 13.42 -15.60
CA VAL A 242 -17.25 13.35 -14.70
C VAL A 242 -17.63 13.66 -13.24
N VAL A 243 -18.42 14.71 -13.01
CA VAL A 243 -18.88 15.08 -11.67
C VAL A 243 -19.79 14.01 -11.08
N GLU A 244 -20.71 13.47 -11.89
CA GLU A 244 -21.62 12.40 -11.49
C GLU A 244 -20.86 11.13 -11.10
N THR A 245 -19.85 10.76 -11.89
CA THR A 245 -19.03 9.56 -11.64
C THR A 245 -18.27 9.68 -10.32
N VAL A 246 -17.71 10.85 -10.00
CA VAL A 246 -17.06 11.10 -8.71
C VAL A 246 -18.06 11.08 -7.56
N ALA A 247 -19.23 11.71 -7.72
CA ALA A 247 -20.26 11.71 -6.69
C ALA A 247 -20.77 10.30 -6.39
N ARG A 248 -21.00 9.49 -7.43
CA ARG A 248 -21.43 8.09 -7.30
C ARG A 248 -20.38 7.23 -6.58
N ALA A 249 -19.10 7.42 -6.87
CA ALA A 249 -18.03 6.70 -6.19
C ALA A 249 -18.01 7.00 -4.67
N LEU A 250 -18.43 8.20 -4.26
CA LEU A 250 -18.55 8.64 -2.87
C LEU A 250 -19.95 8.38 -2.26
N ASP A 251 -20.83 7.64 -2.95
CA ASP A 251 -22.23 7.41 -2.60
C ASP A 251 -23.04 8.70 -2.32
N LEU A 252 -22.74 9.76 -3.08
CA LEU A 252 -23.44 11.04 -2.98
C LEU A 252 -24.57 11.12 -4.00
N ARG A 253 -25.72 11.59 -3.53
CA ARG A 253 -26.87 11.93 -4.36
C ARG A 253 -27.00 13.44 -4.48
N GLN A 254 -27.50 13.90 -5.62
CA GLN A 254 -27.81 15.31 -5.81
C GLN A 254 -28.94 15.75 -4.86
N GLU A 255 -28.76 16.88 -4.19
CA GLU A 255 -29.81 17.53 -3.41
C GLU A 255 -30.74 18.32 -4.36
N ALA A 256 -32.05 18.32 -4.11
CA ALA A 256 -33.06 18.86 -5.05
C ALA A 256 -32.81 20.33 -5.47
N ASP A 257 -32.25 21.15 -4.57
CA ASP A 257 -32.06 22.59 -4.79
C ASP A 257 -30.59 23.00 -4.97
N ARG A 258 -29.69 22.04 -5.22
CA ARG A 258 -28.26 22.30 -5.33
C ARG A 258 -27.62 21.55 -6.51
N PRO A 259 -26.80 22.23 -7.34
CA PRO A 259 -26.02 21.55 -8.37
C PRO A 259 -25.09 20.50 -7.75
N LEU A 260 -24.97 19.33 -8.39
CA LEU A 260 -24.20 18.20 -7.87
C LEU A 260 -22.75 18.56 -7.52
N GLN A 261 -22.10 19.42 -8.32
CA GLN A 261 -20.74 19.89 -8.04
C GLN A 261 -20.64 20.67 -6.71
N VAL A 262 -21.68 21.44 -6.36
CA VAL A 262 -21.72 22.19 -5.09
C VAL A 262 -21.96 21.23 -3.93
N THR A 263 -22.81 20.21 -4.10
CA THR A 263 -23.02 19.14 -3.10
C THR A 263 -21.72 18.37 -2.85
N LEU A 264 -21.04 17.93 -3.91
CA LEU A 264 -19.75 17.25 -3.84
C LEU A 264 -18.68 18.10 -3.14
N THR A 265 -18.57 19.37 -3.52
CA THR A 265 -17.62 20.30 -2.90
C THR A 265 -17.93 20.54 -1.42
N GLY A 266 -19.22 20.67 -1.07
CA GLY A 266 -19.66 20.82 0.31
C GLY A 266 -19.31 19.59 1.16
N PHE A 267 -19.52 18.39 0.64
CA PHE A 267 -19.17 17.13 1.29
C PHE A 267 -17.65 17.00 1.54
N LEU A 268 -16.82 17.34 0.55
CA LEU A 268 -15.36 17.20 0.63
C LEU A 268 -14.66 18.33 1.39
N ARG A 269 -15.33 19.46 1.65
CA ARG A 269 -14.70 20.70 2.15
C ARG A 269 -13.84 20.48 3.40
N ASN A 270 -14.34 19.72 4.36
CA ASN A 270 -13.68 19.48 5.65
C ASN A 270 -13.11 18.07 5.79
N LYS A 271 -12.99 17.33 4.68
CA LYS A 271 -12.56 15.93 4.70
C LYS A 271 -11.07 15.77 4.43
N GLN A 272 -10.41 14.95 5.23
CA GLN A 272 -9.06 14.47 4.97
C GLN A 272 -9.13 13.18 4.16
N LEU A 273 -9.27 13.34 2.84
CA LEU A 273 -9.58 12.28 1.89
C LEU A 273 -8.54 12.21 0.76
N LEU A 274 -8.22 11.00 0.29
CA LEU A 274 -7.49 10.79 -0.97
C LEU A 274 -8.44 10.34 -2.07
N LEU A 275 -8.54 11.13 -3.13
CA LEU A 275 -9.33 10.80 -4.31
C LEU A 275 -8.41 10.31 -5.43
N ILE A 276 -8.62 9.10 -5.92
CA ILE A 276 -7.92 8.55 -7.07
C ILE A 276 -8.78 8.77 -8.30
N LEU A 277 -8.24 9.49 -9.28
CA LEU A 277 -8.87 9.71 -10.58
C LEU A 277 -8.14 8.86 -11.62
N ASP A 278 -8.70 7.70 -11.98
CA ASP A 278 -8.02 6.75 -12.87
C ASP A 278 -8.47 6.90 -14.33
N ASN A 279 -7.50 6.81 -15.25
CA ASN A 279 -7.69 6.82 -16.70
C ASN A 279 -8.27 8.14 -17.24
N CYS A 280 -7.72 9.28 -16.79
CA CYS A 280 -8.22 10.61 -17.16
C CYS A 280 -7.96 11.01 -18.63
N GLU A 281 -7.14 10.29 -19.40
CA GLU A 281 -6.58 10.77 -20.68
C GLU A 281 -7.61 11.18 -21.75
N HIS A 282 -8.81 10.61 -21.74
CA HIS A 282 -9.87 10.92 -22.70
C HIS A 282 -10.82 12.04 -22.20
N LEU A 283 -10.73 12.38 -20.90
CA LEU A 283 -11.55 13.38 -20.22
C LEU A 283 -10.71 14.46 -19.52
N ILE A 284 -9.48 14.68 -19.99
CA ILE A 284 -8.46 15.52 -19.30
C ILE A 284 -9.02 16.88 -18.92
N THR A 285 -9.64 17.59 -19.87
CA THR A 285 -10.20 18.93 -19.64
C THR A 285 -11.26 18.94 -18.53
N ALA A 286 -12.13 17.93 -18.48
CA ALA A 286 -13.17 17.85 -17.47
C ALA A 286 -12.61 17.44 -16.09
N CYS A 287 -11.69 16.48 -16.07
CA CYS A 287 -10.99 16.06 -14.85
C CYS A 287 -10.17 17.22 -14.25
N ALA A 288 -9.46 17.98 -15.09
CA ALA A 288 -8.69 19.15 -14.72
C ALA A 288 -9.58 20.24 -14.09
N ARG A 289 -10.70 20.59 -14.74
CA ARG A 289 -11.66 21.57 -14.21
C ARG A 289 -12.24 21.15 -12.86
N LEU A 290 -12.59 19.88 -12.71
CA LEU A 290 -13.12 19.36 -11.44
C LEU A 290 -12.05 19.37 -10.35
N ALA A 291 -10.85 18.84 -10.63
CA ALA A 291 -9.74 18.82 -9.69
C ALA A 291 -9.38 20.22 -9.20
N GLU A 292 -9.31 21.21 -10.11
CA GLU A 292 -9.04 22.60 -9.77
C GLU A 292 -10.11 23.17 -8.81
N ALA A 293 -11.39 22.96 -9.12
CA ALA A 293 -12.50 23.44 -8.30
C ALA A 293 -12.51 22.82 -6.89
N LEU A 294 -12.28 21.51 -6.80
CA LEU A 294 -12.23 20.78 -5.53
C LEU A 294 -11.01 21.20 -4.70
N LEU A 295 -9.83 21.30 -5.32
CA LEU A 295 -8.59 21.64 -4.60
C LEU A 295 -8.61 23.07 -4.05
N ARG A 296 -9.21 24.01 -4.77
CA ARG A 296 -9.42 25.38 -4.26
C ARG A 296 -10.34 25.45 -3.04
N SER A 297 -11.32 24.55 -2.96
CA SER A 297 -12.39 24.63 -1.96
C SER A 297 -12.20 23.69 -0.76
N CYS A 298 -11.41 22.62 -0.91
CA CYS A 298 -11.31 21.52 0.06
C CYS A 298 -9.86 21.37 0.55
N PRO A 299 -9.37 22.17 1.52
CA PRO A 299 -7.95 22.29 1.84
C PRO A 299 -7.23 21.00 2.25
N GLN A 300 -7.96 20.01 2.76
CA GLN A 300 -7.42 18.72 3.20
C GLN A 300 -7.54 17.59 2.16
N LEU A 301 -8.19 17.87 1.02
CA LEU A 301 -8.30 16.93 -0.10
C LEU A 301 -6.95 16.80 -0.81
N ARG A 302 -6.57 15.54 -1.08
CA ARG A 302 -5.51 15.19 -2.02
C ARG A 302 -6.06 14.37 -3.18
N ILE A 303 -5.47 14.56 -4.36
CA ILE A 303 -5.85 13.87 -5.60
C ILE A 303 -4.63 13.14 -6.16
N LEU A 304 -4.80 11.84 -6.44
CA LEU A 304 -3.87 11.04 -7.23
C LEU A 304 -4.53 10.70 -8.56
N ALA A 305 -4.11 11.34 -9.65
CA ALA A 305 -4.63 11.07 -10.97
C ALA A 305 -3.74 10.09 -11.75
N SER A 306 -4.31 9.31 -12.66
CA SER A 306 -3.58 8.54 -13.66
C SER A 306 -4.02 8.96 -15.06
N SER A 307 -3.05 9.23 -15.93
CA SER A 307 -3.30 9.72 -17.29
C SER A 307 -2.11 9.43 -18.20
N ARG A 308 -2.27 9.62 -19.51
CA ARG A 308 -1.16 9.60 -20.47
C ARG A 308 -0.34 10.88 -20.44
N GLU A 309 -0.99 11.99 -20.12
CA GLU A 309 -0.39 13.33 -20.05
C GLU A 309 -0.91 14.09 -18.81
N PRO A 310 -0.22 15.16 -18.37
CA PRO A 310 -0.63 15.95 -17.21
C PRO A 310 -2.04 16.56 -17.37
N LEU A 311 -2.73 16.82 -16.25
CA LEU A 311 -4.01 17.56 -16.24
C LEU A 311 -3.83 19.04 -16.59
N GLY A 312 -2.64 19.60 -16.38
CA GLY A 312 -2.27 20.94 -16.80
C GLY A 312 -2.80 22.07 -15.92
N ILE A 313 -3.01 21.83 -14.62
CA ILE A 313 -3.54 22.84 -13.68
C ILE A 313 -2.52 23.28 -12.64
N ALA A 314 -2.73 24.47 -12.07
CA ALA A 314 -1.85 25.01 -11.05
C ALA A 314 -1.79 24.11 -9.80
N GLY A 315 -0.58 23.88 -9.28
CA GLY A 315 -0.35 23.01 -8.12
C GLY A 315 -0.29 21.51 -8.45
N GLU A 316 -0.41 21.14 -9.74
CA GLU A 316 -0.14 19.78 -10.20
C GLU A 316 1.35 19.44 -10.09
N THR A 317 1.63 18.26 -9.58
CA THR A 317 2.92 17.58 -9.78
C THR A 317 2.69 16.43 -10.75
N ALA A 318 3.22 16.53 -11.97
CA ALA A 318 3.20 15.44 -12.92
C ALA A 318 4.44 14.56 -12.72
N TRP A 319 4.25 13.27 -12.51
CA TRP A 319 5.34 12.32 -12.30
C TRP A 319 5.26 11.17 -13.32
N PRO A 320 6.26 11.06 -14.21
CA PRO A 320 6.25 10.01 -15.23
C PRO A 320 6.63 8.66 -14.62
N LEU A 321 5.72 7.70 -14.70
CA LEU A 321 6.00 6.31 -14.29
C LEU A 321 6.91 5.64 -15.32
N PRO A 322 8.16 5.30 -14.97
CA PRO A 322 9.04 4.57 -15.88
C PRO A 322 8.47 3.17 -16.18
N PRO A 323 8.90 2.48 -17.25
CA PRO A 323 8.73 1.04 -17.39
C PRO A 323 9.39 0.27 -16.23
N LEU A 324 9.16 -1.05 -16.14
CA LEU A 324 9.85 -1.91 -15.19
C LEU A 324 11.35 -1.98 -15.56
N SER A 325 12.20 -2.04 -14.54
CA SER A 325 13.64 -2.15 -14.71
C SER A 325 14.05 -3.37 -15.54
N LEU A 326 15.07 -3.16 -16.39
CA LEU A 326 15.67 -4.13 -17.30
C LEU A 326 17.19 -3.93 -17.37
N PRO A 327 17.96 -4.97 -17.75
CA PRO A 327 19.35 -4.79 -18.15
C PRO A 327 19.45 -4.01 -19.46
N ASP A 328 20.56 -3.26 -19.65
CA ASP A 328 20.79 -2.45 -20.85
C ASP A 328 20.75 -3.31 -22.12
N HIS A 329 21.37 -4.49 -22.07
CA HIS A 329 21.16 -5.54 -23.06
C HIS A 329 20.96 -6.91 -22.41
N TRP A 330 19.97 -7.66 -22.89
CA TRP A 330 19.66 -9.00 -22.36
C TRP A 330 20.82 -10.01 -22.47
N ARG A 331 21.89 -9.74 -23.24
CA ARG A 331 23.03 -10.66 -23.44
C ARG A 331 24.12 -10.49 -22.38
N GLU A 332 24.12 -9.37 -21.68
CA GLU A 332 25.21 -9.00 -20.77
C GLU A 332 25.19 -9.83 -19.47
N LEU A 333 24.03 -10.33 -19.06
CA LEU A 333 23.85 -10.98 -17.75
C LEU A 333 23.46 -12.46 -17.82
N THR A 334 23.40 -13.03 -19.02
CA THR A 334 22.85 -14.39 -19.26
C THR A 334 23.87 -15.52 -19.23
N GLY A 335 25.17 -15.20 -19.13
CA GLY A 335 26.24 -16.19 -18.98
C GLY A 335 26.69 -16.37 -17.52
N GLY A 336 27.01 -17.60 -17.14
CA GLY A 336 27.59 -17.92 -15.83
C GLY A 336 26.61 -18.51 -14.81
N PRO A 337 27.13 -19.07 -13.70
CA PRO A 337 26.35 -19.83 -12.72
C PRO A 337 25.37 -18.97 -11.90
N ASP A 338 25.57 -17.65 -11.85
CA ASP A 338 24.80 -16.66 -11.10
C ASP A 338 23.82 -15.85 -11.97
N ALA A 339 23.61 -16.26 -13.23
CA ALA A 339 22.75 -15.53 -14.18
C ALA A 339 21.32 -15.34 -13.68
N ILE A 340 20.73 -16.36 -13.03
CA ILE A 340 19.38 -16.28 -12.47
C ILE A 340 19.31 -15.20 -11.39
N GLU A 341 20.24 -15.24 -10.41
CA GLU A 341 20.27 -14.29 -9.30
C GLU A 341 20.34 -12.85 -9.83
N ARG A 342 21.29 -12.57 -10.73
CA ARG A 342 21.46 -11.24 -11.34
C ARG A 342 20.21 -10.81 -12.11
N LEU A 343 19.61 -11.68 -12.90
CA LEU A 343 18.44 -11.34 -13.71
C LEU A 343 17.17 -11.15 -12.87
N THR A 344 17.04 -11.87 -11.75
CA THR A 344 15.92 -11.67 -10.82
C THR A 344 15.99 -10.36 -10.03
N GLN A 345 17.06 -9.58 -10.13
CA GLN A 345 17.11 -8.22 -9.60
C GLN A 345 16.25 -7.23 -10.42
N TYR A 346 15.94 -7.57 -11.67
CA TYR A 346 15.14 -6.74 -12.56
C TYR A 346 13.65 -7.03 -12.42
N GLU A 347 12.85 -5.98 -12.25
CA GLU A 347 11.41 -6.10 -11.96
C GLU A 347 10.65 -6.75 -13.11
N ALA A 348 11.04 -6.48 -14.36
CA ALA A 348 10.41 -7.08 -15.54
C ALA A 348 10.56 -8.61 -15.54
N VAL A 349 11.75 -9.10 -15.18
CA VAL A 349 12.04 -10.54 -15.08
C VAL A 349 11.25 -11.16 -13.93
N ARG A 350 11.26 -10.53 -12.75
CA ARG A 350 10.46 -10.99 -11.59
C ARG A 350 8.98 -11.11 -11.95
N LEU A 351 8.42 -10.09 -12.60
CA LEU A 351 7.01 -10.07 -13.02
C LEU A 351 6.72 -11.22 -13.99
N PHE A 352 7.57 -11.41 -15.01
CA PHE A 352 7.39 -12.50 -15.96
C PHE A 352 7.37 -13.86 -15.27
N ILE A 353 8.34 -14.13 -14.38
CA ILE A 353 8.45 -15.41 -13.66
C ILE A 353 7.21 -15.66 -12.81
N GLU A 354 6.76 -14.66 -12.06
CA GLU A 354 5.59 -14.79 -11.21
C GLU A 354 4.33 -15.10 -12.03
N ARG A 355 4.13 -14.36 -13.12
CA ARG A 355 2.97 -14.54 -14.02
C ARG A 355 3.04 -15.86 -14.78
N ALA A 356 4.23 -16.27 -15.20
CA ALA A 356 4.49 -17.55 -15.84
C ALA A 356 4.17 -18.72 -14.91
N THR A 357 4.52 -18.61 -13.63
CA THR A 357 4.25 -19.62 -12.61
C THR A 357 2.75 -19.75 -12.34
N ILE A 358 2.02 -18.62 -12.28
CA ILE A 358 0.55 -18.62 -12.19
C ILE A 358 -0.08 -19.25 -13.45
N ALA A 359 0.48 -18.95 -14.63
CA ALA A 359 -0.01 -19.49 -15.88
C ALA A 359 0.25 -21.01 -15.98
N ARG A 360 1.43 -21.48 -15.57
CA ARG A 360 1.86 -22.87 -15.59
C ARG A 360 2.62 -23.18 -14.30
N PRO A 361 2.01 -23.82 -13.29
CA PRO A 361 2.66 -24.09 -12.00
C PRO A 361 3.96 -24.89 -12.07
N ALA A 362 4.14 -25.69 -13.12
CA ALA A 362 5.37 -26.45 -13.37
C ALA A 362 6.49 -25.63 -14.07
N PHE A 363 6.25 -24.36 -14.40
CA PHE A 363 7.27 -23.50 -14.98
C PHE A 363 8.37 -23.21 -13.97
N GLN A 364 9.62 -23.47 -14.35
CA GLN A 364 10.79 -23.16 -13.55
C GLN A 364 11.83 -22.45 -14.42
N VAL A 365 12.44 -21.42 -13.84
CA VAL A 365 13.60 -20.76 -14.45
C VAL A 365 14.84 -21.57 -14.12
N SER A 366 15.68 -21.76 -15.13
CA SER A 366 16.95 -22.49 -15.06
C SER A 366 18.02 -21.72 -15.83
N ASN A 367 19.29 -22.09 -15.63
CA ASN A 367 20.40 -21.49 -16.37
C ASN A 367 20.23 -21.67 -17.90
N ASP A 368 19.55 -22.73 -18.33
CA ASP A 368 19.31 -23.02 -19.74
C ASP A 368 18.23 -22.14 -20.37
N ASN A 369 17.34 -21.52 -19.59
CA ASN A 369 16.18 -20.80 -20.13
C ASN A 369 16.05 -19.33 -19.69
N VAL A 370 16.81 -18.91 -18.66
CA VAL A 370 16.71 -17.56 -18.10
C VAL A 370 17.03 -16.48 -19.13
N HIS A 371 17.91 -16.79 -20.10
CA HIS A 371 18.25 -15.87 -21.18
C HIS A 371 17.08 -15.56 -22.10
N LEU A 372 16.19 -16.52 -22.34
CA LEU A 372 14.96 -16.30 -23.12
C LEU A 372 13.98 -15.43 -22.35
N VAL A 373 13.87 -15.61 -21.03
CA VAL A 373 13.05 -14.74 -20.18
C VAL A 373 13.55 -13.29 -20.24
N ALA A 374 14.87 -13.10 -20.10
CA ALA A 374 15.50 -11.79 -20.20
C ALA A 374 15.28 -11.15 -21.59
N GLN A 375 15.43 -11.94 -22.66
CA GLN A 375 15.20 -11.49 -24.03
C GLN A 375 13.75 -11.07 -24.27
N ILE A 376 12.78 -11.86 -23.79
CA ILE A 376 11.35 -11.52 -23.87
C ILE A 376 11.11 -10.19 -23.13
N CYS A 377 11.54 -10.08 -21.88
CA CYS A 377 11.31 -8.88 -21.08
C CYS A 377 11.95 -7.62 -21.71
N TRP A 378 13.17 -7.76 -22.25
CA TRP A 378 13.89 -6.69 -22.94
C TRP A 378 13.16 -6.23 -24.20
N ARG A 379 12.69 -7.16 -25.05
CA ARG A 379 11.92 -6.85 -26.26
C ARG A 379 10.57 -6.22 -25.99
N LEU A 380 10.03 -6.44 -24.80
CA LEU A 380 8.78 -5.84 -24.35
C LEU A 380 8.98 -4.49 -23.65
N ASP A 381 10.19 -3.92 -23.73
CA ASP A 381 10.57 -2.61 -23.20
C ASP A 381 10.25 -2.42 -21.70
N GLY A 382 10.12 -3.50 -20.94
CA GLY A 382 9.74 -3.44 -19.53
C GLY A 382 8.28 -3.01 -19.31
N ILE A 383 7.44 -3.02 -20.35
CA ILE A 383 6.02 -2.66 -20.25
C ILE A 383 5.30 -3.77 -19.49
N ALA A 384 4.77 -3.46 -18.30
CA ALA A 384 4.17 -4.44 -17.41
C ALA A 384 3.06 -5.27 -18.07
N LEU A 385 2.08 -4.62 -18.71
CA LEU A 385 0.99 -5.33 -19.39
C LEU A 385 1.50 -6.24 -20.51
N ALA A 386 2.51 -5.79 -21.25
CA ALA A 386 3.10 -6.57 -22.33
C ALA A 386 3.72 -7.86 -21.80
N ILE A 387 4.45 -7.76 -20.68
CA ILE A 387 5.08 -8.88 -19.99
C ILE A 387 4.04 -9.85 -19.43
N GLU A 388 2.97 -9.35 -18.82
CA GLU A 388 1.88 -10.18 -18.30
C GLU A 388 1.21 -10.99 -19.42
N LEU A 389 0.93 -10.33 -20.56
CA LEU A 389 0.36 -10.99 -21.73
C LEU A 389 1.28 -12.06 -22.30
N ALA A 390 2.59 -11.81 -22.38
CA ALA A 390 3.56 -12.80 -22.85
C ALA A 390 3.69 -13.99 -21.89
N ALA A 391 3.77 -13.73 -20.58
CA ALA A 391 3.89 -14.77 -19.57
C ALA A 391 2.67 -15.71 -19.55
N ALA A 392 1.46 -15.18 -19.79
CA ALA A 392 0.25 -15.98 -19.90
C ALA A 392 0.30 -17.03 -21.04
N ARG A 393 1.11 -16.78 -22.08
CA ARG A 393 1.21 -17.66 -23.27
C ARG A 393 2.05 -18.90 -23.05
N ILE A 394 2.78 -19.02 -21.94
CA ILE A 394 3.57 -20.22 -21.60
C ILE A 394 2.70 -21.47 -21.42
N ARG A 395 1.37 -21.30 -21.27
CA ARG A 395 0.40 -22.41 -21.30
C ARG A 395 0.40 -23.17 -22.62
N VAL A 396 0.68 -22.49 -23.73
CA VAL A 396 0.53 -23.02 -25.10
C VAL A 396 1.79 -22.87 -25.95
N LEU A 397 2.74 -22.04 -25.55
CA LEU A 397 4.00 -21.80 -26.25
C LEU A 397 5.20 -22.03 -25.34
N THR A 398 6.30 -22.49 -25.92
CA THR A 398 7.63 -22.48 -25.29
C THR A 398 8.20 -21.07 -25.27
N LEU A 399 9.20 -20.82 -24.40
CA LEU A 399 9.87 -19.52 -24.35
C LEU A 399 10.53 -19.16 -25.70
N GLN A 400 11.11 -20.16 -26.38
CA GLN A 400 11.71 -20.01 -27.71
C GLN A 400 10.67 -19.54 -28.74
N GLN A 401 9.51 -20.19 -28.79
CA GLN A 401 8.43 -19.79 -29.69
C GLN A 401 7.89 -18.38 -29.39
N ILE A 402 7.88 -17.95 -28.13
CA ILE A 402 7.51 -16.58 -27.77
C ILE A 402 8.55 -15.58 -28.31
N VAL A 403 9.85 -15.88 -28.16
CA VAL A 403 10.94 -15.06 -28.70
C VAL A 403 10.84 -14.93 -30.23
N GLU A 404 10.71 -16.04 -30.94
CA GLU A 404 10.59 -16.07 -32.41
C GLU A 404 9.41 -15.22 -32.91
N ARG A 405 8.23 -15.38 -32.27
CA ARG A 405 7.03 -14.61 -32.66
C ARG A 405 7.16 -13.12 -32.38
N LEU A 406 7.90 -12.72 -31.35
CA LEU A 406 8.20 -11.31 -31.12
C LEU A 406 9.09 -10.76 -32.25
N ASP A 407 10.10 -11.49 -32.71
CA ASP A 407 10.95 -11.06 -33.84
C ASP A 407 10.13 -10.77 -35.10
N ASP A 408 9.26 -11.72 -35.49
CA ASP A 408 8.49 -11.62 -36.73
C ASP A 408 7.54 -10.41 -36.74
N ARG A 409 6.85 -10.16 -35.61
CA ARG A 409 5.89 -9.06 -35.49
C ARG A 409 6.57 -7.69 -35.45
N PHE A 410 7.69 -7.55 -34.75
CA PHE A 410 8.45 -6.30 -34.75
C PHE A 410 9.06 -6.02 -36.13
N HIS A 411 9.53 -7.05 -36.84
CA HIS A 411 9.98 -6.89 -38.22
C HIS A 411 8.84 -6.46 -39.16
N LEU A 412 7.64 -7.05 -39.04
CA LEU A 412 6.47 -6.67 -39.85
C LEU A 412 6.00 -5.23 -39.58
N LEU A 413 6.03 -4.78 -38.31
CA LEU A 413 5.57 -3.44 -37.91
C LEU A 413 6.57 -2.33 -38.24
N THR A 414 7.87 -2.63 -38.21
CA THR A 414 8.92 -1.66 -38.59
C THR A 414 8.94 -1.37 -40.10
N THR A 415 8.40 -2.26 -40.93
CA THR A 415 8.19 -2.03 -42.37
C THR A 415 6.94 -1.22 -42.73
N GLY A 416 5.96 -1.07 -41.82
CA GLY A 416 4.62 -0.57 -42.14
C GLY A 416 4.27 0.87 -41.74
N SER A 417 4.96 1.50 -40.78
CA SER A 417 4.70 2.89 -40.40
C SER A 417 5.87 3.56 -39.68
N ARG A 418 6.39 4.65 -40.28
CA ARG A 418 7.55 5.42 -39.76
C ARG A 418 7.19 6.45 -38.67
N THR A 419 5.93 6.57 -38.26
CA THR A 419 5.45 7.70 -37.44
C THR A 419 5.02 7.35 -36.01
N ALA A 420 4.94 6.08 -35.63
CA ALA A 420 4.61 5.66 -34.26
C ALA A 420 5.89 5.44 -33.44
N VAL A 421 5.94 5.97 -32.20
CA VAL A 421 7.05 5.75 -31.26
C VAL A 421 7.21 4.24 -30.97
N PRO A 422 8.43 3.66 -30.93
CA PRO A 422 8.66 2.21 -30.84
C PRO A 422 7.82 1.49 -29.77
N ARG A 423 7.66 2.11 -28.59
CA ARG A 423 6.89 1.54 -27.46
C ARG A 423 5.38 1.40 -27.72
N GLN A 424 4.78 2.24 -28.57
CA GLN A 424 3.35 2.08 -28.96
C GLN A 424 3.16 0.93 -29.95
N GLN A 425 4.21 0.60 -30.70
CA GLN A 425 4.22 -0.54 -31.63
C GLN A 425 4.20 -1.85 -30.84
N THR A 426 4.97 -1.96 -29.75
CA THR A 426 5.03 -3.13 -28.85
C THR A 426 3.67 -3.56 -28.31
N LEU A 427 2.88 -2.62 -27.76
CA LEU A 427 1.55 -2.93 -27.22
C LEU A 427 0.53 -3.30 -28.29
N ARG A 428 0.56 -2.60 -29.43
CA ARG A 428 -0.34 -2.91 -30.55
C ARG A 428 -0.01 -4.26 -31.17
N ALA A 429 1.27 -4.58 -31.33
CA ALA A 429 1.74 -5.90 -31.75
C ALA A 429 1.18 -7.03 -30.88
N LEU A 430 1.15 -6.83 -29.56
CA LEU A 430 0.66 -7.81 -28.60
C LEU A 430 -0.87 -7.91 -28.57
N ILE A 431 -1.59 -6.81 -28.78
CA ILE A 431 -3.06 -6.79 -28.87
C ILE A 431 -3.51 -7.48 -30.16
N ASP A 432 -2.90 -7.13 -31.29
CA ASP A 432 -3.18 -7.77 -32.59
C ASP A 432 -2.82 -9.27 -32.53
N TRP A 433 -1.71 -9.62 -31.86
CA TRP A 433 -1.35 -11.01 -31.56
C TRP A 433 -2.34 -11.73 -30.65
N SER A 434 -2.99 -11.02 -29.71
CA SER A 434 -4.04 -11.60 -28.89
C SER A 434 -5.31 -11.89 -29.68
N TYR A 435 -5.60 -11.09 -30.70
CA TYR A 435 -6.78 -11.25 -31.55
C TYR A 435 -6.62 -12.42 -32.52
N ASP A 436 -5.46 -12.55 -33.16
CA ASP A 436 -5.19 -13.63 -34.14
C ASP A 436 -5.22 -15.04 -33.51
N LEU A 437 -4.89 -15.16 -32.22
CA LEU A 437 -4.94 -16.43 -31.47
C LEU A 437 -6.36 -16.83 -31.02
N LEU A 438 -7.36 -15.96 -31.18
CA LEU A 438 -8.79 -16.25 -30.93
C LEU A 438 -9.53 -16.63 -32.22
N THR A 439 -8.93 -16.42 -33.38
CA THR A 439 -9.49 -16.72 -34.70
C THR A 439 -8.69 -17.82 -35.40
N GLU A 440 -8.81 -19.04 -34.90
CA GLU A 440 -8.68 -20.26 -35.72
C GLU A 440 -9.78 -21.25 -35.28
N PRO A 441 -10.69 -21.68 -36.18
CA PRO A 441 -11.62 -22.77 -35.92
C PRO A 441 -10.94 -24.15 -35.93
#